data_AF-A0A9Q3ETQ4-F1
#
_entry.id   AF-A0A9Q3ETQ4-F1
#
_cell.length_a   1.000
_cell.length_b   1.000
_cell.length_c   1.000
_cell.angle_alpha   90.00
_cell.angle_beta   90.00
_cell.angle_gamma   90.00
#
_symmetry.space_group_name_H-M   'P 1'
#
loop_
_entity.id
_entity.type
_entity.pdbx_description
1 polymer ?
#
loop_
_entity_poly.entity_id
_entity_poly.type
_entity_poly.pdbx_seq_one_letter_code
_entity_poly.pdbx_strand_id
1 'polypeptide(L)'
;MGPALLKEVPKIKEWPHFSGEGQYNHMEVIRGIERIEEDFELPDRLVKVRFNTFFTLSAHRWYIKLRQVDGHQSWTWWKTQIINKWDNDSWIFQVEAAFESSKLNFDKD
;
A
#
# COMPACT_ATOMS: atom_id res chain seq x y z
N MET A 1 21.16 -6.41 -10.91
CA MET A 1 20.52 -5.20 -11.48
C MET A 1 21.57 -4.29 -12.10
N GLY A 2 21.47 -4.03 -13.41
CA GLY A 2 22.35 -3.07 -14.11
C GLY A 2 21.92 -1.61 -13.86
N PRO A 3 22.83 -0.63 -14.00
CA PRO A 3 22.57 0.78 -13.69
C PRO A 3 21.50 1.46 -14.58
N ALA A 4 21.03 0.82 -15.64
CA ALA A 4 20.02 1.36 -16.55
C ALA A 4 18.60 1.32 -15.95
N LEU A 5 18.19 0.19 -15.35
CA LEU A 5 16.84 0.01 -14.80
C LEU A 5 16.55 0.96 -13.62
N LEU A 6 17.58 1.31 -12.84
CA LEU A 6 17.46 2.26 -11.74
C LEU A 6 17.04 3.68 -12.18
N LYS A 7 17.34 4.08 -13.43
CA LYS A 7 16.97 5.39 -13.97
C LYS A 7 15.52 5.46 -14.45
N GLU A 8 14.90 4.32 -14.70
CA GLU A 8 13.53 4.20 -15.17
C GLU A 8 12.53 4.01 -14.04
N VAL A 9 13.01 3.75 -12.81
CA VAL A 9 12.15 3.59 -11.63
C VAL A 9 11.28 4.84 -11.47
N PRO A 10 9.94 4.68 -11.31
CA PRO A 10 9.03 5.80 -11.23
C PRO A 10 9.47 6.78 -10.15
N LYS A 11 9.31 8.08 -10.43
CA LYS A 11 9.64 9.12 -9.45
C LYS A 11 8.75 8.95 -8.23
N ILE A 12 9.22 9.37 -7.06
CA ILE A 12 8.49 9.28 -5.79
C ILE A 12 7.03 9.77 -5.90
N LYS A 13 6.77 10.79 -6.72
CA LYS A 13 5.42 11.37 -6.94
C LYS A 13 4.45 10.46 -7.68
N GLU A 14 4.95 9.47 -8.41
CA GLU A 14 4.17 8.55 -9.25
C GLU A 14 3.74 7.29 -8.47
N TRP A 15 4.18 7.16 -7.22
CA TRP A 15 3.84 6.03 -6.38
C TRP A 15 2.53 6.24 -5.63
N PRO A 16 1.88 5.15 -5.19
CA PRO A 16 0.65 5.25 -4.40
C PRO A 16 0.88 6.01 -3.09
N HIS A 17 -0.13 6.81 -2.72
CA HIS A 17 -0.20 7.47 -1.42
C HIS A 17 -1.27 6.78 -0.58
N PHE A 18 -1.00 6.58 0.70
CA PHE A 18 -1.90 5.90 1.62
C PHE A 18 -1.99 6.65 2.94
N SER A 19 -3.17 7.19 3.24
CA SER A 19 -3.45 7.91 4.50
C SER A 19 -3.85 6.97 5.64
N GLY A 20 -4.47 5.84 5.31
CA GLY A 20 -5.10 4.96 6.29
C GLY A 20 -6.28 5.60 7.03
N GLU A 21 -6.86 6.67 6.46
CA GLU A 21 -7.99 7.44 7.00
C GLU A 21 -9.07 7.59 5.91
N GLY A 22 -10.35 7.65 6.31
CA GLY A 22 -11.48 7.79 5.37
C GLY A 22 -11.80 6.50 4.63
N GLN A 23 -12.25 6.61 3.37
CA GLN A 23 -12.33 5.46 2.47
C GLN A 23 -10.92 5.11 1.97
N TYR A 24 -10.50 3.88 2.21
CA TYR A 24 -9.16 3.43 1.82
C TYR A 24 -9.20 2.02 1.23
N ASN A 25 -8.21 1.73 0.39
CA ASN A 25 -7.97 0.38 -0.13
C ASN A 25 -6.50 0.04 0.02
N HIS A 26 -6.17 -0.58 1.14
CA HIS A 26 -4.79 -0.98 1.45
C HIS A 26 -4.28 -2.07 0.51
N MET A 27 -5.18 -2.88 -0.07
CA MET A 27 -4.84 -3.92 -1.04
C MET A 27 -4.38 -3.34 -2.37
N GLU A 28 -5.01 -2.27 -2.87
CA GLU A 28 -4.54 -1.57 -4.07
C GLU A 28 -3.16 -0.95 -3.87
N VAL A 29 -2.85 -0.46 -2.66
CA VAL A 29 -1.52 0.06 -2.33
C VAL A 29 -0.47 -1.06 -2.36
N ILE A 30 -0.77 -2.21 -1.74
CA ILE A 30 0.12 -3.38 -1.76
C ILE A 30 0.38 -3.82 -3.20
N ARG A 31 -0.67 -3.99 -4.01
CA ARG A 31 -0.55 -4.39 -5.42
C ARG A 31 0.23 -3.37 -6.25
N GLY A 32 0.04 -2.08 -6.00
CA GLY A 32 0.79 -1.02 -6.66
C GLY A 32 2.28 -1.09 -6.36
N ILE A 33 2.66 -1.39 -5.12
CA ILE A 33 4.05 -1.60 -4.72
C ILE A 33 4.63 -2.86 -5.37
N GLU A 34 3.88 -3.97 -5.33
CA GLU A 34 4.31 -5.24 -5.95
C GLU A 34 4.53 -5.09 -7.45
N ARG A 35 3.64 -4.39 -8.17
CA ARG A 35 3.83 -4.10 -9.60
C ARG A 35 5.12 -3.34 -9.87
N ILE A 36 5.43 -2.32 -9.07
CA ILE A 36 6.67 -1.54 -9.25
C ILE A 36 7.90 -2.35 -8.85
N GLU A 37 7.78 -3.22 -7.85
CA GLU A 37 8.85 -4.15 -7.47
C GLU A 37 9.15 -5.13 -8.61
N GLU A 38 8.12 -5.72 -9.21
CA GLU A 38 8.22 -6.67 -10.32
C GLU A 38 8.74 -6.01 -11.61
N ASP A 39 8.13 -4.90 -12.03
CA ASP A 39 8.46 -4.21 -13.29
C ASP A 39 9.91 -3.69 -13.32
N PHE A 40 10.46 -3.33 -12.15
CA PHE A 40 11.79 -2.73 -12.01
C PHE A 40 12.78 -3.58 -11.21
N GLU A 41 12.43 -4.83 -10.88
CA GLU A 41 13.20 -5.78 -10.06
C GLU A 41 13.73 -5.20 -8.73
N LEU A 42 12.99 -4.27 -8.11
CA LEU A 42 13.54 -3.42 -7.04
C LEU A 42 14.02 -4.23 -5.84
N PRO A 43 15.24 -3.98 -5.34
CA PRO A 43 15.64 -4.49 -4.05
C PRO A 43 14.70 -4.00 -2.96
N ASP A 44 14.35 -4.89 -2.04
CA ASP A 44 13.51 -4.63 -0.87
C ASP A 44 13.92 -3.35 -0.10
N ARG A 45 15.23 -3.07 -0.01
CA ARG A 45 15.75 -1.82 0.59
C ARG A 45 15.21 -0.56 -0.09
N LEU A 46 15.09 -0.53 -1.42
CA LEU A 46 14.60 0.63 -2.17
C LEU A 46 13.09 0.82 -2.01
N VAL A 47 12.33 -0.26 -1.97
CA VAL A 47 10.88 -0.23 -1.65
C VAL A 47 10.67 0.44 -0.29
N LYS A 48 11.40 -0.02 0.73
CA LYS A 48 11.27 0.48 2.11
C LYS A 48 11.71 1.92 2.33
N VAL A 49 12.72 2.41 1.59
CA VAL A 49 13.14 3.82 1.68
C VAL A 49 12.00 4.76 1.29
N ARG A 50 11.13 4.31 0.37
CA ARG A 50 10.03 5.11 -0.14
C ARG A 50 8.75 5.01 0.71
N PHE A 51 8.71 4.20 1.77
CA PHE A 51 7.55 4.15 2.68
C PHE A 51 7.28 5.48 3.37
N ASN A 52 8.33 6.25 3.64
CA ASN A 52 8.20 7.61 4.17
C ASN A 52 7.42 8.55 3.25
N THR A 53 7.36 8.23 1.95
CA THR A 53 6.65 9.03 0.95
C THR A 53 5.28 8.44 0.58
N PHE A 54 5.07 7.13 0.75
CA PHE A 54 3.76 6.50 0.51
C PHE A 54 2.80 6.74 1.65
N PHE A 55 3.27 6.52 2.87
CA PHE A 55 2.43 6.68 4.03
C PHE A 55 2.25 8.16 4.36
N THR A 56 1.00 8.57 4.51
CA THR A 56 0.61 9.92 4.89
C THR A 56 -0.30 9.85 6.12
N LEU A 57 -0.48 10.98 6.82
CA LEU A 57 -1.42 11.11 7.95
C LEU A 57 -1.28 9.98 9.00
N SER A 58 -2.39 9.33 9.41
CA SER A 58 -2.40 8.21 10.37
C SER A 58 -1.47 7.07 9.97
N ALA A 59 -1.46 6.68 8.69
CA ALA A 59 -0.58 5.62 8.21
C ALA A 59 0.90 5.98 8.37
N HIS A 60 1.28 7.24 8.16
CA HIS A 60 2.65 7.70 8.39
C HIS A 60 3.05 7.58 9.87
N ARG A 61 2.18 8.03 10.77
CA ARG A 61 2.41 7.93 12.23
C ARG A 61 2.56 6.49 12.68
N TRP A 62 1.70 5.60 12.18
CA TRP A 62 1.78 4.16 12.44
C TRP A 62 3.10 3.57 11.93
N TYR A 63 3.48 3.88 10.69
CA TYR A 63 4.72 3.41 10.08
C TYR A 63 5.95 3.81 10.89
N ILE A 64 6.06 5.09 11.27
CA ILE A 64 7.19 5.58 12.06
C ILE A 64 7.28 4.86 13.40
N LYS A 65 6.16 4.69 14.10
CA LYS A 65 6.12 3.99 15.39
C LYS A 65 6.55 2.53 15.23
N LEU A 66 6.01 1.82 14.24
CA LEU A 66 6.30 0.40 14.04
C LEU A 66 7.77 0.20 13.64
N ARG A 67 8.31 1.06 12.77
CA ARG A 67 9.72 1.03 12.37
C ARG A 67 10.68 1.30 13.53
N GLN A 68 10.29 2.14 14.50
CA GLN A 68 11.09 2.38 15.70
C GLN A 68 11.17 1.15 16.61
N VAL A 69 10.10 0.34 16.67
CA VAL A 69 10.03 -0.85 17.52
C VAL A 69 10.71 -2.05 16.86
N ASP A 70 10.37 -2.34 15.62
CA ASP A 70 10.78 -3.57 14.93
C ASP A 70 12.01 -3.40 14.02
N GLY A 71 12.45 -2.16 13.82
CA GLY A 71 13.66 -1.84 13.05
C GLY A 71 13.54 -2.13 11.55
N HIS A 72 14.58 -2.75 10.99
CA HIS A 72 14.66 -3.06 9.56
C HIS A 72 14.08 -4.44 9.26
N GLN A 73 12.85 -4.44 8.74
CA GLN A 73 12.15 -5.67 8.33
C GLN A 73 12.05 -5.81 6.82
N SER A 74 11.67 -6.99 6.32
CA SER A 74 11.47 -7.26 4.88
C SER A 74 10.15 -6.70 4.36
N TRP A 75 10.01 -6.52 3.05
CA TRP A 75 8.74 -6.16 2.42
C TRP A 75 7.62 -7.13 2.77
N THR A 76 7.88 -8.44 2.71
CA THR A 76 6.90 -9.47 3.11
C THR A 76 6.38 -9.25 4.52
N TRP A 77 7.24 -8.90 5.47
CA TRP A 77 6.83 -8.58 6.83
C TRP A 77 5.94 -7.32 6.85
N TRP A 78 6.35 -6.26 6.15
CA TRP A 78 5.58 -5.02 6.07
C TRP A 78 4.20 -5.21 5.43
N LYS A 79 4.10 -6.02 4.38
CA LYS A 79 2.82 -6.42 3.77
C LYS A 79 1.89 -7.04 4.81
N THR A 80 2.38 -7.98 5.62
CA THR A 80 1.60 -8.58 6.71
C THR A 80 1.15 -7.53 7.74
N GLN A 81 2.01 -6.57 8.09
CA GLN A 81 1.63 -5.53 9.04
C GLN A 81 0.58 -4.56 8.48
N ILE A 82 0.67 -4.21 7.19
CA ILE A 82 -0.34 -3.37 6.52
C ILE A 82 -1.69 -4.09 6.52
N ILE A 83 -1.73 -5.37 6.14
CA ILE A 83 -2.95 -6.18 6.16
C ILE A 83 -3.50 -6.22 7.60
N ASN A 84 -2.70 -6.65 8.58
CA ASN A 84 -3.16 -6.74 9.97
C ASN A 84 -3.69 -5.41 10.54
N LYS A 85 -3.18 -4.27 10.07
CA LYS A 85 -3.58 -2.96 10.57
C LYS A 85 -4.89 -2.46 9.96
N TRP A 86 -5.12 -2.71 8.67
CA TRP A 86 -6.20 -2.10 7.89
C TRP A 86 -7.25 -3.09 7.38
N ASP A 87 -7.01 -4.39 7.50
CA ASP A 87 -7.97 -5.46 7.27
C ASP A 87 -8.79 -5.69 8.55
N ASN A 88 -9.70 -4.74 8.84
CA ASN A 88 -10.60 -4.79 9.99
C ASN A 88 -12.06 -4.89 9.54
N ASP A 89 -12.94 -5.31 10.44
CA ASP A 89 -14.37 -5.52 10.16
C ASP A 89 -15.05 -4.28 9.55
N SER A 90 -14.63 -3.08 9.93
CA SER A 90 -15.18 -1.85 9.35
C SER A 90 -14.81 -1.68 7.87
N TRP A 91 -13.61 -2.10 7.47
CA TRP A 91 -13.20 -2.12 6.06
C TRP A 91 -13.95 -3.20 5.27
N ILE A 92 -14.06 -4.42 5.82
CA ILE A 92 -14.79 -5.53 5.20
C ILE A 92 -16.24 -5.10 4.93
N PHE A 93 -16.91 -4.53 5.92
CA PHE A 93 -18.28 -4.03 5.79
C PHE A 93 -18.41 -2.95 4.70
N GLN A 94 -17.43 -2.05 4.57
CA GLN A 94 -17.43 -1.04 3.51
C GLN A 94 -17.28 -1.67 2.11
N VAL A 95 -16.44 -2.70 1.97
CA VAL A 95 -16.27 -3.44 0.72
C VAL A 95 -17.55 -4.18 0.35
N GLU A 96 -18.18 -4.87 1.30
CA GLU A 96 -19.46 -5.55 1.11
C GLU A 96 -20.57 -4.58 0.71
N ALA A 97 -20.71 -3.46 1.41
CA ALA A 97 -21.71 -2.44 1.08
C ALA A 97 -21.48 -1.82 -0.32
N ALA A 98 -20.23 -1.59 -0.71
CA ALA A 98 -19.90 -1.12 -2.06
C ALA A 98 -20.25 -2.16 -3.12
N PHE A 99 -20.01 -3.45 -2.84
CA PHE A 99 -20.37 -4.55 -3.73
C PHE A 99 -21.90 -4.66 -3.90
N GLU A 100 -22.66 -4.62 -2.81
CA GLU A 100 -24.13 -4.64 -2.84
C GLU A 100 -24.71 -3.46 -3.63
N SER A 101 -24.20 -2.25 -3.38
CA SER A 101 -24.62 -1.06 -4.13
C SER A 101 -24.29 -1.16 -5.62
N SER A 102 -23.19 -1.83 -6.00
CA SER A 102 -22.83 -2.03 -7.40
C SER A 102 -23.83 -2.98 -8.09
N LYS A 103 -24.27 -4.04 -7.39
CA LYS A 103 -25.26 -5.00 -7.89
C LYS A 103 -26.62 -4.34 -8.14
N LEU A 104 -27.06 -3.46 -7.25
CA LEU A 104 -28.34 -2.74 -7.37
C LEU A 104 -28.40 -1.75 -8.54
N ASN A 105 -27.25 -1.34 -9.09
CA ASN A 105 -27.21 -0.47 -10.27
C ASN A 105 -27.38 -1.23 -11.60
N PHE A 106 -27.13 -2.54 -11.63
CA PHE A 106 -27.35 -3.36 -12.84
C PHE A 106 -28.82 -3.74 -13.06
N ASP A 107 -29.65 -3.67 -12.03
CA ASP A 107 -31.08 -4.01 -12.10
C ASP A 107 -31.97 -2.81 -12.49
N LYS A 108 -31.38 -1.67 -12.90
CA LYS A 108 -32.09 -0.42 -13.23
C LYS A 108 -32.03 0.01 -14.70
N ASP A 109 -31.40 -0.78 -15.57
CA ASP A 109 -31.36 -0.56 -17.03
C ASP A 109 -32.19 -1.64 -17.76
#